data_AF-A0A938GYA8-F1
#
_entry.id   AF-A0A938GYA8-F1
#
_cell.length_a   1.000
_cell.length_b   1.000
_cell.length_c   1.000
_cell.angle_alpha   90.00
_cell.angle_beta   90.00
_cell.angle_gamma   90.00
#
_symmetry.space_group_name_H-M   'P 1'
#
loop_
_entity.id
_entity.type
_entity.pdbx_description
1 polymer ?
#
loop_
_entity_poly.entity_id
_entity_poly.type
_entity_poly.pdbx_seq_one_letter_code
_entity_poly.pdbx_strand_id
1 'polypeptide(L)'
;MAATSLLPENIHPLTDFLRHHKRHLQRLKRSQRPAVLTLNGKAEVVVQDAKAYQAMLEGIEAMQAQAGISEGIASMERGQGEPAQTVFSRLREKHGIKPAK
;
A
#
# COMPACT_ATOMS: atom_id res chain seq x y z
N MET A 1 9.47 -10.54 7.94
CA MET A 1 9.19 -9.13 7.60
C MET A 1 10.18 -8.28 8.38
N ALA A 2 11.12 -7.62 7.72
CA ALA A 2 12.03 -6.71 8.42
C ALA A 2 11.18 -5.56 8.98
N ALA A 3 11.27 -5.31 10.28
CA ALA A 3 10.67 -4.13 10.88
C ALA A 3 11.23 -2.90 10.15
N THR A 4 10.37 -2.19 9.40
CA THR A 4 10.66 -0.89 8.80
C THR A 4 10.68 0.16 9.91
N SER A 5 11.52 -0.04 10.92
CA SER A 5 11.70 0.93 11.99
C SER A 5 12.37 2.16 11.40
N LEU A 6 11.80 3.32 11.69
CA LEU A 6 12.43 4.62 11.39
C LEU A 6 13.73 4.71 12.17
N LEU A 7 14.83 4.44 11.48
CA LEU A 7 16.16 4.54 12.09
C LEU A 7 16.50 6.02 12.30
N PRO A 8 17.09 6.40 13.45
CA PRO A 8 17.39 7.80 13.77
C PRO A 8 18.19 8.53 12.69
N GLU A 9 19.08 7.84 11.96
CA GLU A 9 19.87 8.41 10.87
C GLU A 9 19.06 8.86 9.64
N ASN A 10 17.78 8.47 9.56
CA ASN A 10 16.87 8.89 8.49
C ASN A 10 15.96 10.06 8.90
N ILE A 11 16.09 10.55 10.14
CA ILE A 11 15.33 11.68 10.66
C ILE A 11 16.16 12.96 10.47
N HIS A 12 15.59 13.94 9.77
CA HIS A 12 16.27 15.21 9.47
C HIS A 12 15.34 16.39 9.69
N PRO A 13 15.86 17.55 10.16
CA PRO A 13 15.11 18.79 10.09
C PRO A 13 14.73 19.14 8.64
N LEU A 14 13.55 19.70 8.43
CA LEU A 14 13.12 20.19 7.11
C LEU A 14 14.11 21.20 6.53
N THR A 15 14.69 22.06 7.39
CA THR A 15 15.69 23.06 7.00
C THR A 15 16.99 22.44 6.50
N ASP A 16 17.45 21.34 7.11
CA ASP A 16 18.62 20.58 6.64
C ASP A 16 18.34 19.94 5.26
N PHE A 17 17.16 19.35 5.11
CA PHE A 17 16.75 18.74 3.84
C PHE A 17 16.72 19.78 2.71
N LEU A 18 16.13 20.95 2.91
CA LEU A 18 16.08 22.00 1.88
C LEU A 18 17.49 22.50 1.51
N ARG A 19 18.35 22.73 2.51
CA ARG A 19 19.75 23.17 2.31
C ARG A 19 20.59 22.15 1.55
N HIS A 20 20.39 20.85 1.81
CA HIS A 20 21.20 19.77 1.27
C HIS A 20 20.44 18.81 0.35
N HIS A 21 19.34 19.25 -0.27
CA HIS A 21 18.35 18.40 -0.94
C HIS A 21 18.96 17.41 -1.94
N LYS A 22 19.95 17.82 -2.74
CA LYS A 22 20.62 16.92 -3.71
C LYS A 22 21.21 15.67 -3.04
N ARG A 23 21.89 15.85 -1.90
CA ARG A 23 22.48 14.75 -1.11
C ARG A 23 21.40 13.85 -0.53
N HIS A 24 20.33 14.42 0.02
CA HIS A 24 19.22 13.64 0.56
C HIS A 24 18.50 12.84 -0.53
N LEU A 25 18.20 13.46 -1.68
CA LEU A 25 17.57 12.79 -2.81
C LEU A 25 18.45 11.66 -3.37
N GLN A 26 19.77 11.86 -3.46
CA GLN A 26 20.69 10.79 -3.89
C GLN A 26 20.70 9.62 -2.90
N ARG A 27 20.67 9.90 -1.60
CA ARG A 27 20.57 8.86 -0.57
C ARG A 27 19.24 8.11 -0.64
N LEU A 28 18.12 8.80 -0.81
CA LEU A 28 16.79 8.18 -0.98
C LEU A 28 16.80 7.23 -2.18
N LYS A 29 17.27 7.70 -3.34
CA LYS A 29 17.38 6.88 -4.56
C LYS A 29 18.24 5.63 -4.36
N ARG A 30 19.42 5.79 -3.75
CA ARG A 30 20.39 4.69 -3.57
C ARG A 30 19.95 3.68 -2.51
N SER A 31 19.45 4.16 -1.37
CA SER A 31 19.11 3.30 -0.24
C SER A 31 17.70 2.74 -0.31
N GLN A 32 16.80 3.39 -1.07
CA GLN A 32 15.36 3.11 -1.10
C GLN A 32 14.71 3.17 0.30
N ARG A 33 15.39 3.77 1.30
CA ARG A 33 14.86 3.96 2.66
C ARG A 33 14.16 5.31 2.76
N PRO A 34 12.98 5.40 3.41
CA PRO A 34 12.31 6.67 3.66
C PRO A 34 13.13 7.60 4.56
N ALA A 35 12.93 8.91 4.40
CA ALA A 35 13.40 9.92 5.35
C ALA A 35 12.21 10.56 6.06
N VAL A 36 12.36 10.88 7.34
CA VAL A 36 11.37 11.64 8.13
C VAL A 36 11.89 13.06 8.28
N LEU A 37 11.05 14.02 7.92
CA LEU A 37 11.33 15.43 8.07
C LEU A 37 10.66 15.95 9.33
N THR A 38 11.45 16.66 10.14
CA THR A 38 10.96 17.30 11.36
C THR A 38 10.78 18.81 11.18
N LEU A 39 9.72 19.34 11.79
CA LEU A 39 9.52 20.77 11.98
C LEU A 39 9.43 21.04 13.48
N ASN A 40 10.23 21.97 13.99
CA ASN A 40 10.30 22.27 15.42
C ASN A 40 10.51 21.03 16.31
N GLY A 41 11.33 20.08 15.84
CA GLY A 41 11.67 18.85 16.56
C GLY A 41 10.62 17.73 16.48
N LYS A 42 9.48 17.96 15.83
CA LYS A 42 8.41 16.96 15.67
C LYS A 42 8.44 16.35 14.28
N ALA A 43 8.25 15.04 14.18
CA ALA A 43 8.12 14.34 12.90
C ALA A 43 6.80 14.72 12.23
N GLU A 44 6.86 15.30 11.03
CA GLU A 44 5.68 15.83 10.33
C GLU A 44 5.47 15.16 8.97
N VAL A 45 6.54 14.87 8.23
CA VAL A 45 6.45 14.42 6.83
C VAL A 45 7.41 13.28 6.55
N VAL A 46 7.00 12.33 5.72
CA VAL A 46 7.88 11.28 5.18
C VAL A 46 8.16 11.57 3.70
N VAL A 47 9.42 11.47 3.30
CA VAL A 47 9.85 11.57 1.90
C VAL A 47 10.42 10.22 1.46
N GLN A 48 9.97 9.73 0.31
CA GLN A 48 10.41 8.47 -0.28
C GLN A 48 10.86 8.64 -1.73
N ASP A 49 11.71 7.72 -2.18
CA ASP A 49 11.95 7.50 -3.59
C ASP A 49 10.69 6.93 -4.26
N ALA A 50 10.40 7.36 -5.49
CA ALA A 50 9.17 6.97 -6.19
C ALA A 50 9.10 5.46 -6.47
N LYS A 51 10.24 4.80 -6.78
CA LYS A 51 10.27 3.36 -7.02
C LYS A 51 10.04 2.58 -5.73
N ALA A 52 10.62 3.04 -4.62
CA ALA A 52 10.38 2.45 -3.29
C ALA A 52 8.90 2.56 -2.91
N TYR A 53 8.29 3.72 -3.14
CA TYR A 53 6.89 3.96 -2.86
C TYR A 53 5.97 3.07 -3.72
N GLN A 54 6.26 2.94 -5.02
CA GLN A 54 5.53 2.06 -5.93
C GLN A 54 5.59 0.60 -5.46
N ALA A 55 6.78 0.09 -5.11
CA ALA A 55 6.94 -1.26 -4.61
C ALA A 55 6.18 -1.49 -3.29
N MET A 56 6.08 -0.46 -2.44
CA MET A 56 5.26 -0.52 -1.22
C MET A 56 3.76 -0.66 -1.55
N LEU A 57 3.25 0.12 -2.53
CA LEU A 57 1.86 0.01 -2.97
C LEU A 57 1.55 -1.36 -3.56
N GLU A 58 2.42 -1.88 -4.42
CA GLU A 58 2.30 -3.23 -5.00
C GLU A 58 2.28 -4.31 -3.92
N GLY A 59 3.11 -4.17 -2.88
CA GLY A 59 3.10 -5.05 -1.71
C GLY A 59 1.78 -5.03 -0.95
N ILE A 60 1.20 -3.84 -0.74
CA ILE A 60 -0.11 -3.70 -0.07
C ILE A 60 -1.21 -4.36 -0.91
N GLU A 61 -1.23 -4.13 -2.22
CA GLU A 61 -2.21 -4.74 -3.13
C GLU A 61 -2.13 -6.27 -3.11
N ALA A 62 -0.91 -6.82 -3.16
CA ALA A 62 -0.70 -8.27 -3.08
C ALA A 62 -1.20 -8.84 -1.73
N MET A 63 -0.93 -8.14 -0.62
CA MET A 63 -1.42 -8.55 0.71
C MET A 63 -2.95 -8.52 0.79
N GLN A 64 -3.59 -7.49 0.22
CA GLN A 64 -5.04 -7.40 0.18
C GLN A 64 -5.67 -8.50 -0.67
N ALA A 65 -5.08 -8.82 -1.83
CA ALA A 65 -5.51 -9.93 -2.68
C ALA A 65 -5.43 -11.26 -1.93
N GLN A 66 -4.30 -11.51 -1.25
CA GLN A 66 -4.12 -12.72 -0.44
C GLN A 66 -5.13 -12.80 0.71
N ALA A 67 -5.38 -11.69 1.41
CA ALA A 67 -6.37 -11.63 2.48
C ALA A 67 -7.79 -11.92 1.96
N GLY A 68 -8.16 -11.35 0.80
CA GLY A 68 -9.45 -11.60 0.16
C GLY A 68 -9.65 -13.05 -0.26
N ILE A 69 -8.62 -13.71 -0.81
CA ILE A 69 -8.65 -15.14 -1.15
C ILE A 69 -8.81 -15.98 0.12
N SER A 70 -8.03 -15.69 1.16
CA SER A 70 -8.06 -16.43 2.43
C SER A 70 -9.44 -16.32 3.09
N GLU A 71 -10.03 -15.13 3.10
CA GLU A 71 -11.38 -14.91 3.63
C GLU A 71 -12.44 -15.62 2.80
N GLY A 72 -12.33 -15.61 1.47
CA GLY A 72 -13.23 -16.35 0.59
C GLY A 72 -13.23 -17.85 0.87
N ILE A 73 -12.05 -18.45 1.05
CA ILE A 73 -11.90 -19.86 1.42
C ILE A 73 -12.54 -20.12 2.79
N ALA A 74 -12.20 -19.31 3.80
CA ALA A 74 -12.73 -19.49 5.15
C ALA A 74 -14.27 -19.31 5.22
N SER A 75 -14.83 -18.39 4.41
CA SER A 75 -16.27 -18.19 4.27
C SER A 75 -16.97 -19.42 3.69
N MET A 76 -16.37 -20.04 2.68
CA MET A 76 -16.88 -21.29 2.09
C MET A 76 -16.88 -22.44 3.09
N GLU A 77 -15.82 -22.59 3.89
CA GLU A 77 -15.74 -23.59 4.97
C GLU A 77 -16.83 -23.39 6.04
N ARG A 78 -17.21 -22.13 6.30
CA ARG A 78 -18.31 -21.78 7.21
C ARG A 78 -19.70 -21.89 6.58
N GLY A 79 -19.82 -22.30 5.31
CA GLY A 79 -21.10 -22.38 4.61
C GLY A 79 -21.75 -21.03 4.31
N GLN A 80 -20.97 -19.94 4.30
CA GLN A 80 -21.46 -18.58 4.06
C GLN A 80 -21.49 -18.21 2.56
N GLY A 81 -21.26 -19.18 1.67
CA GLY A 81 -21.35 -19.00 0.23
C GLY A 81 -22.79 -18.89 -0.28
N GLU A 82 -22.96 -18.32 -1.48
CA GLU A 82 -24.22 -18.24 -2.21
C GLU A 82 -24.06 -18.95 -3.57
N PRO A 83 -25.07 -19.69 -4.07
CA PRO A 83 -25.02 -20.29 -5.39
C PRO A 83 -24.75 -19.26 -6.49
N ALA A 84 -23.81 -19.59 -7.38
CA ALA A 84 -23.35 -18.66 -8.43
C ALA A 84 -24.49 -18.17 -9.33
N GLN A 85 -25.48 -19.02 -9.66
CA GLN A 85 -26.62 -18.60 -10.48
C GLN A 85 -27.45 -17.50 -9.82
N THR A 86 -27.60 -17.52 -8.49
CA THR A 86 -28.36 -16.50 -7.74
C THR A 86 -27.64 -15.16 -7.79
N VAL A 87 -26.33 -15.17 -7.54
CA VAL A 87 -25.49 -13.96 -7.61
C VAL A 87 -25.48 -13.36 -9.02
N PHE A 88 -25.24 -14.18 -10.05
CA PHE A 88 -25.19 -13.70 -11.43
C PHE A 88 -26.53 -13.14 -11.91
N SER A 89 -27.65 -13.77 -11.53
CA SER A 89 -28.99 -13.25 -11.86
C SER A 89 -29.20 -11.86 -11.26
N ARG A 90 -28.88 -11.70 -9.97
CA ARG A 90 -28.98 -10.42 -9.25
C ARG A 90 -28.08 -9.32 -9.83
N LEU A 91 -26.84 -9.66 -10.21
CA LEU A 91 -25.92 -8.70 -10.83
C LEU A 91 -26.38 -8.28 -12.23
N ARG A 92 -26.89 -9.20 -13.04
CA ARG A 92 -27.41 -8.90 -14.38
C ARG A 92 -28.60 -7.95 -14.32
N GLU A 93 -29.53 -8.19 -13.40
CA GLU A 93 -30.68 -7.31 -13.17
C GLU A 93 -30.23 -5.92 -12.73
N LYS A 94 -29.34 -5.83 -11.73
CA LYS A 94 -28.82 -4.55 -11.21
C LYS A 94 -28.10 -3.72 -12.28
N HIS A 95 -27.38 -4.36 -13.19
CA HIS A 95 -26.54 -3.68 -14.17
C HIS A 95 -27.10 -3.71 -15.61
N GLY A 96 -28.31 -4.23 -15.83
CA GLY A 96 -28.93 -4.33 -17.15
C GLY A 96 -28.16 -5.21 -18.16
N ILE A 97 -27.37 -6.17 -17.68
CA ILE A 97 -26.53 -7.02 -18.53
C ILE A 97 -27.38 -8.14 -19.13
N LYS A 98 -27.48 -8.17 -20.46
CA LYS A 98 -28.17 -9.25 -21.18
C LYS A 98 -27.34 -10.53 -21.16
N PRO A 99 -27.97 -11.72 -21.02
CA PRO A 99 -27.26 -12.99 -21.13
C PRO A 99 -26.59 -13.10 -22.50
N ALA A 100 -25.36 -13.64 -22.53
CA ALA A 100 -24.71 -14.02 -23.77
C ALA A 100 -25.58 -15.06 -24.50
N LYS A 101 -25.69 -14.93 -25.82
CA LYS A 101 -26.40 -15.87 -26.69
C LYS A 101 -25.72 -17.23 -26.71
#